data_AF-A0A6P6DH29-F1
#
_entry.id   AF-A0A6P6DH29-F1
#
_cell.length_a   1.000
_cell.length_b   1.000
_cell.length_c   1.000
_cell.angle_alpha   90.00
_cell.angle_beta   90.00
_cell.angle_gamma   90.00
#
_symmetry.space_group_name_H-M   'P 1'
#
loop_
_entity.id
_entity.type
_entity.pdbx_description
1 polymer ?
#
loop_
_entity_poly.entity_id
_entity_poly.type
_entity_poly.pdbx_seq_one_letter_code
_entity_poly.pdbx_strand_id
1 'polypeptide(L)'
;MKFSMAALSFLILAVAPGSRAQIVYDTEIRERQRTMDLREPLIYRVFAQPSDCCLSYTPRRIQCKLMEDYFETSSGCTQPAIIFVTKKGKRVCADPKNLSVQNCIRKLKPGTGFLA
;
A
#
# COMPACT_ATOMS: atom_id res chain seq x y z
N MET A 1 56.57 -16.91 -41.34
CA MET A 1 56.92 -16.41 -40.00
C MET A 1 55.64 -16.31 -39.19
N LYS A 2 55.59 -17.04 -38.08
CA LYS A 2 54.48 -17.09 -37.13
C LYS A 2 54.66 -15.94 -36.13
N PHE A 3 53.63 -15.15 -35.87
CA PHE A 3 53.48 -14.49 -34.57
C PHE A 3 52.04 -14.72 -34.10
N SER A 4 51.96 -15.40 -32.95
CA SER A 4 50.77 -15.97 -32.34
C SER A 4 49.90 -14.90 -31.67
N MET A 5 48.59 -15.16 -31.67
CA MET A 5 47.56 -14.47 -30.89
C MET A 5 47.79 -14.65 -29.38
N ALA A 6 47.56 -13.59 -28.58
CA ALA A 6 46.85 -13.60 -27.28
C ALA A 6 47.14 -12.31 -26.46
N ALA A 7 46.08 -11.74 -25.87
CA ALA A 7 46.07 -10.73 -24.79
C ALA A 7 46.39 -9.26 -25.25
N LEU A 8 45.59 -8.22 -25.04
CA LEU A 8 44.55 -7.88 -24.06
C LEU A 8 43.57 -6.91 -24.75
N SER A 9 42.33 -7.30 -25.03
CA SER A 9 41.14 -7.04 -24.20
C SER A 9 41.04 -5.63 -23.58
N PHE A 10 40.12 -4.86 -24.17
CA PHE A 10 39.17 -3.90 -23.57
C PHE A 10 39.69 -2.82 -22.62
N LEU A 11 39.95 -1.63 -23.16
CA LEU A 11 39.74 -0.36 -22.45
C LEU A 11 38.62 0.42 -23.15
N ILE A 12 37.38 -0.01 -22.90
CA ILE A 12 36.18 0.81 -23.12
C ILE A 12 36.23 1.91 -22.06
N LEU A 13 36.64 3.12 -22.44
CA LEU A 13 36.49 4.27 -21.56
C LEU A 13 35.02 4.73 -21.59
N ALA A 14 34.48 4.84 -20.39
CA ALA A 14 33.08 5.03 -20.07
C ALA A 14 32.50 6.37 -20.56
N VAL A 15 31.20 6.32 -20.84
CA VAL A 15 30.31 7.43 -21.19
C VAL A 15 29.93 8.24 -19.94
N ALA A 16 29.91 9.57 -20.05
CA ALA A 16 28.99 10.43 -19.30
C ALA A 16 28.69 11.72 -20.10
N PRO A 17 27.54 11.86 -20.80
CA PRO A 17 26.97 13.17 -21.00
C PRO A 17 26.48 13.65 -19.63
N GLY A 18 27.18 14.64 -19.09
CA GLY A 18 26.77 15.36 -17.90
C GLY A 18 25.37 15.91 -18.08
N SER A 19 24.54 15.64 -17.08
CA SER A 19 23.30 16.34 -16.78
C SER A 19 23.49 17.85 -16.89
N ARG A 20 22.68 18.52 -17.73
CA ARG A 20 22.21 19.88 -17.42
C ARG A 20 20.74 19.79 -17.06
N ALA A 21 20.52 19.38 -15.82
CA ALA A 21 19.26 19.57 -15.12
C ALA A 21 19.20 21.03 -14.61
N GLN A 22 18.00 21.63 -14.74
CA GLN A 22 17.51 22.83 -14.04
C GLN A 22 18.19 24.15 -14.47
N ILE A 23 17.54 25.29 -14.71
CA ILE A 23 16.49 26.05 -13.99
C ILE A 23 15.97 27.07 -15.05
N VAL A 24 14.68 27.23 -15.36
CA VAL A 24 13.80 28.32 -14.87
C VAL A 24 12.48 28.10 -15.63
N TYR A 25 11.49 27.43 -15.04
CA TYR A 25 10.10 27.77 -15.34
C TYR A 25 9.66 28.63 -14.18
N ASP A 26 9.88 29.93 -14.33
CA ASP A 26 9.48 30.91 -13.34
C ASP A 26 9.07 32.21 -14.02
N THR A 27 7.79 32.29 -14.35
CA THR A 27 7.03 33.53 -14.23
C THR A 27 5.90 33.27 -13.24
N GLU A 28 6.30 33.24 -11.97
CA GLU A 28 5.58 33.75 -10.81
C GLU A 28 4.45 34.75 -11.17
N ILE A 29 3.22 34.45 -10.73
CA ILE A 29 2.59 35.07 -9.55
C ILE A 29 2.17 36.53 -9.77
N ARG A 30 0.93 36.73 -10.25
CA ARG A 30 0.01 37.71 -9.64
C ARG A 30 -1.47 37.50 -9.98
N GLU A 31 -2.01 36.30 -9.79
CA GLU A 31 -3.48 36.13 -9.63
C GLU A 31 -3.79 34.94 -8.68
N ARG A 32 -2.89 34.64 -7.74
CA ARG A 32 -3.10 33.60 -6.71
C ARG A 32 -3.32 34.21 -5.33
N GLN A 33 -4.09 35.29 -5.26
CA GLN A 33 -4.47 35.89 -3.99
C GLN A 33 -5.91 36.40 -4.05
N ARG A 34 -6.85 35.49 -3.78
CA ARG A 34 -8.28 35.64 -3.38
C ARG A 34 -9.07 34.57 -4.14
N THR A 35 -9.79 33.62 -3.56
CA THR A 35 -10.33 33.38 -2.22
C THR A 35 -10.76 31.91 -2.23
N MET A 36 -10.88 31.28 -1.06
CA MET A 36 -11.65 30.05 -0.88
C MET A 36 -12.96 30.11 -1.70
N ASP A 37 -13.19 29.15 -2.60
CA ASP A 37 -14.55 28.82 -3.00
C ASP A 37 -14.68 27.33 -3.30
N LEU A 38 -15.73 26.76 -2.74
CA LEU A 38 -15.97 25.34 -2.50
C LEU A 38 -16.51 24.70 -3.78
N ARG A 39 -15.64 24.13 -4.63
CA ARG A 39 -16.09 23.33 -5.78
C ARG A 39 -15.34 22.01 -5.83
N GLU A 40 -15.93 21.00 -5.18
CA GLU A 40 -15.41 19.63 -5.14
C GLU A 40 -15.12 19.07 -6.54
N PRO A 41 -13.90 18.58 -6.81
CA PRO A 41 -13.59 17.95 -8.08
C PRO A 41 -14.11 16.50 -8.10
N LEU A 42 -14.86 16.15 -9.14
CA LEU A 42 -15.44 14.82 -9.41
C LEU A 42 -14.41 13.67 -9.58
N ILE A 43 -13.13 13.92 -9.30
CA ILE A 43 -12.01 12.98 -9.47
C ILE A 43 -11.94 12.00 -8.28
N TYR A 44 -12.45 12.38 -7.11
CA TYR A 44 -12.37 11.53 -5.91
C TYR A 44 -13.16 10.21 -6.03
N ARG A 45 -14.24 10.19 -6.83
CA ARG A 45 -15.12 9.02 -6.94
C ARG A 45 -14.68 7.93 -7.92
N VAL A 46 -13.60 8.14 -8.68
CA VAL A 46 -13.12 7.12 -9.65
C VAL A 46 -12.02 6.22 -9.05
N PHE A 47 -11.30 6.65 -8.01
CA PHE A 47 -10.19 5.87 -7.43
C PHE A 47 -10.17 5.75 -5.90
N ALA A 48 -11.29 5.99 -5.22
CA ALA A 48 -11.45 5.52 -3.86
C ALA A 48 -12.29 4.25 -3.87
N GLN A 49 -11.68 3.10 -4.24
CA GLN A 49 -12.20 1.86 -3.68
C GLN A 49 -12.15 2.06 -2.18
N PRO A 50 -13.28 2.05 -1.45
CA PRO A 50 -13.23 2.23 -0.02
C PRO A 50 -12.30 1.16 0.51
N SER A 51 -11.10 1.58 0.93
CA SER A 51 -10.20 0.72 1.66
C SER A 51 -11.04 0.17 2.80
N ASP A 52 -11.08 -1.16 2.94
CA ASP A 52 -11.83 -1.83 4.00
C ASP A 52 -11.25 -1.35 5.35
N CYS A 53 -11.75 -0.22 5.83
CA CYS A 53 -11.32 0.46 7.04
C CYS A 53 -12.38 0.27 8.12
N CYS A 54 -11.90 0.12 9.35
CA CYS A 54 -12.76 0.01 10.51
C CYS A 54 -12.84 1.36 11.22
N LEU A 55 -14.05 1.89 11.40
CA LEU A 55 -14.28 3.08 12.22
C LEU A 55 -14.26 2.76 13.71
N SER A 56 -14.58 1.52 14.08
CA SER A 56 -14.58 1.03 15.45
C SER A 56 -14.34 -0.49 15.49
N TYR A 57 -13.93 -0.96 16.66
CA TYR A 57 -13.79 -2.40 16.92
C TYR A 57 -15.09 -2.98 17.45
N THR A 58 -15.30 -4.28 17.22
CA THR A 58 -16.43 -4.98 17.82
C THR A 58 -16.31 -4.99 19.35
N PRO A 59 -17.36 -4.65 20.10
CA PRO A 59 -17.38 -4.81 21.55
C PRO A 59 -17.52 -6.29 21.96
N ARG A 60 -17.88 -7.17 21.02
CA ARG A 60 -18.09 -8.59 21.28
C ARG A 60 -16.76 -9.33 21.33
N ARG A 61 -16.62 -10.30 22.24
CA ARG A 61 -15.45 -11.18 22.24
C ARG A 61 -15.38 -12.00 20.95
N ILE A 62 -14.22 -11.99 20.31
CA ILE A 62 -13.96 -12.75 19.09
C ILE A 62 -13.92 -14.24 19.43
N GLN A 63 -14.76 -15.02 18.74
CA GLN A 63 -14.80 -16.47 18.85
C GLN A 63 -14.17 -17.11 17.61
N CYS A 64 -12.93 -17.56 17.71
CA CYS A 64 -12.15 -18.07 16.58
C CYS A 64 -12.77 -19.26 15.86
N LYS A 65 -13.58 -20.06 16.55
CA LYS A 65 -14.29 -21.21 15.94
C LYS A 65 -15.29 -20.81 14.85
N LEU A 66 -15.77 -19.55 14.91
CA LEU A 66 -16.75 -18.98 13.98
C LEU A 66 -16.08 -18.22 12.82
N MET A 67 -14.78 -17.98 12.92
CA MET A 67 -14.00 -17.30 11.89
C MET A 67 -13.52 -18.31 10.86
N GLU A 68 -13.51 -17.88 9.61
CA GLU A 68 -13.06 -18.63 8.45
C GLU A 68 -11.75 -18.05 7.93
N ASP A 69 -11.66 -16.72 7.85
CA ASP A 69 -10.49 -16.01 7.35
C ASP A 69 -10.29 -14.67 8.08
N TYR A 70 -9.16 -14.01 7.83
CA TYR A 70 -8.87 -12.66 8.30
C TYR A 70 -7.98 -11.89 7.32
N PHE A 71 -8.09 -10.56 7.37
CA PHE A 71 -7.16 -9.68 6.66
C PHE A 71 -6.91 -8.40 7.48
N GLU A 72 -5.76 -7.78 7.26
CA GLU A 72 -5.40 -6.51 7.88
C GLU A 72 -5.99 -5.35 7.05
N THR A 73 -6.44 -4.31 7.73
CA THR A 73 -6.86 -3.08 7.04
C THR A 73 -5.68 -2.39 6.37
N SER A 74 -5.93 -1.66 5.29
CA SER A 74 -4.89 -0.88 4.61
C SER A 74 -4.17 0.09 5.55
N SER A 75 -2.88 0.33 5.31
CA SER A 75 -2.08 1.33 6.03
C SER A 75 -2.60 2.76 5.88
N GLY A 76 -3.45 3.01 4.89
CA GLY A 76 -4.15 4.29 4.70
C GLY A 76 -5.31 4.53 5.68
N CYS A 77 -5.71 3.54 6.49
CA CYS A 77 -6.76 3.71 7.47
C CYS A 77 -6.23 4.46 8.71
N THR A 78 -7.02 5.39 9.25
CA THR A 78 -6.68 6.12 10.49
C THR A 78 -6.44 5.20 11.68
N GLN A 79 -7.10 4.04 11.69
CA GLN A 79 -6.99 3.05 12.74
C GLN A 79 -6.64 1.68 12.15
N PRO A 80 -5.54 1.05 12.59
CA PRO A 80 -5.20 -0.29 12.17
C PRO A 80 -6.19 -1.29 12.77
N ALA A 81 -6.72 -2.20 11.96
CA ALA A 81 -7.64 -3.23 12.42
C ALA A 81 -7.40 -4.58 11.72
N ILE A 82 -7.91 -5.63 12.35
CA ILE A 82 -8.02 -6.95 11.76
C ILE A 82 -9.49 -7.18 11.43
N ILE A 83 -9.78 -7.47 10.18
CA ILE A 83 -11.13 -7.82 9.74
C ILE A 83 -11.22 -9.34 9.64
N PHE A 84 -11.99 -9.94 10.55
CA PHE A 84 -12.31 -11.36 10.45
C PHE A 84 -13.50 -11.57 9.51
N VAL A 85 -13.40 -12.60 8.67
CA VAL A 85 -14.53 -13.14 7.91
C VAL A 85 -15.06 -14.34 8.67
N THR A 86 -16.31 -14.25 9.11
CA THR A 86 -17.01 -15.39 9.73
C THR A 86 -17.39 -16.41 8.68
N LYS A 87 -17.61 -17.67 9.08
CA LYS A 87 -18.17 -18.75 8.22
C LYS A 87 -19.54 -18.42 7.59
N LYS A 88 -20.18 -17.34 8.04
CA LYS A 88 -21.44 -16.81 7.47
C LYS A 88 -21.19 -15.65 6.50
N GLY A 89 -19.95 -15.41 6.08
CA GLY A 89 -19.54 -14.31 5.21
C GLY A 89 -19.57 -12.92 5.85
N LYS A 90 -19.87 -12.80 7.16
CA LYS A 90 -19.90 -11.50 7.85
C LYS A 90 -18.48 -11.05 8.20
N ARG A 91 -18.20 -9.77 7.94
CA ARG A 91 -16.96 -9.08 8.33
C ARG A 91 -17.07 -8.50 9.73
N VAL A 92 -16.03 -8.67 10.54
CA VAL A 92 -15.97 -8.19 11.92
C VAL A 92 -14.64 -7.51 12.17
N CYS A 93 -14.68 -6.21 12.46
CA CYS A 93 -13.53 -5.41 12.87
C CYS A 93 -13.08 -5.76 14.29
N ALA A 94 -11.79 -6.03 14.47
CA ALA A 94 -11.20 -6.38 15.75
C ALA A 94 -9.88 -5.65 16.01
N ASP A 95 -9.58 -5.41 17.28
CA ASP A 95 -8.36 -4.72 17.71
C ASP A 95 -7.13 -5.64 17.58
N PRO A 96 -6.11 -5.28 16.79
CA PRO A 96 -4.88 -6.08 16.65
C PRO A 96 -4.10 -6.23 17.97
N LYS A 97 -4.30 -5.31 18.93
CA LYS A 97 -3.65 -5.37 20.25
C LYS A 97 -4.31 -6.37 21.19
N ASN A 98 -5.49 -6.89 20.86
CA ASN A 98 -6.19 -7.82 21.72
C ASN A 98 -5.60 -9.23 21.64
N LEU A 99 -5.22 -9.81 22.79
CA LEU A 99 -4.64 -11.15 22.86
C LEU A 99 -5.54 -12.25 22.26
N SER A 100 -6.86 -12.14 22.41
CA SER A 100 -7.80 -13.10 21.82
C SER A 100 -7.81 -13.02 20.29
N VAL A 101 -7.62 -11.81 19.74
CA VAL A 101 -7.50 -11.57 18.30
C VAL A 101 -6.20 -12.16 17.77
N GLN A 102 -5.07 -11.90 18.43
CA GLN A 102 -3.78 -12.49 18.05
C GLN A 102 -3.76 -14.02 18.16
N ASN A 103 -4.40 -14.57 19.19
CA ASN A 103 -4.59 -16.02 19.31
C ASN A 103 -5.45 -16.58 18.17
N CYS A 104 -6.39 -15.80 17.67
CA CYS A 104 -7.24 -16.14 16.53
C CYS A 104 -6.45 -16.20 15.23
N ILE A 105 -5.70 -15.14 14.97
CA ILE A 105 -4.83 -14.99 13.80
C ILE A 105 -3.86 -16.16 13.71
N ARG A 106 -3.22 -16.55 14.83
CA ARG A 106 -2.32 -17.71 14.86
C ARG A 106 -3.00 -19.05 14.59
N LYS A 107 -4.31 -19.16 14.87
CA LYS A 107 -5.08 -20.40 14.67
C LYS A 107 -5.69 -20.49 13.28
N LEU A 108 -6.03 -19.36 12.68
CA LEU A 108 -6.48 -19.28 11.31
C LEU A 108 -5.24 -19.47 10.43
N LYS A 109 -5.23 -20.56 9.65
CA LYS A 109 -4.14 -20.80 8.70
C LYS A 109 -4.09 -19.61 7.72
N PRO A 110 -2.91 -19.18 7.26
CA PRO A 110 -2.83 -18.27 6.12
C PRO A 110 -3.62 -18.92 4.98
N GLY A 111 -4.74 -18.32 4.60
CA GLY A 111 -5.52 -18.80 3.47
C GLY A 111 -4.64 -18.71 2.23
N THR A 112 -4.24 -19.86 1.69
CA THR A 112 -3.75 -20.00 0.30
C THR A 112 -4.93 -19.80 -0.65
N GLY A 113 -5.62 -18.67 -0.55
CA GLY A 113 -6.87 -18.34 -1.24
C GLY A 113 -6.76 -17.12 -2.16
N PHE A 114 -5.54 -16.62 -2.42
CA PHE A 114 -5.29 -15.56 -3.40
C PHE A 114 -4.63 -16.07 -4.69
N LEU A 115 -4.56 -17.40 -4.87
CA LEU A 115 -4.08 -18.06 -6.08
C LEU A 115 -5.11 -19.13 -6.50
N ALA A 116 -6.19 -18.68 -7.13
CA ALA A 116 -7.03 -19.49 -8.01
C ALA A 116 -7.64 -18.57 -9.08
#